data_AF-A0A661UJN7-F1
#
_entry.id   AF-A0A661UJN7-F1
#
_cell.length_a   1.000
_cell.length_b   1.000
_cell.length_c   1.000
_cell.angle_alpha   90.00
_cell.angle_beta   90.00
_cell.angle_gamma   90.00
#
_symmetry.space_group_name_H-M   'P 1'
#
loop_
_entity.id
_entity.type
_entity.pdbx_description
1 polymer ?
#
loop_
_entity_poly.entity_id
_entity_poly.type
_entity_poly.pdbx_seq_one_letter_code
_entity_poly.pdbx_strand_id
1 'polypeptide(L)'
;EFGTLEEDVFRRDFTINSLLLNISANEVLDLTGKGKSDIQNGIIRSTSDPKIIFGEDPLRMLRAVRFAVQLDFEIEKETQKGIIENASKLQFISAERKRDELVKILLSPRPAKGIKILDELHLLKFLIPEMENLKGLEQGKYHYLDVFEHTLLVLEKTPPKVILRLSALLHDIGKPQTMISDEKGVHFYNHEIVGADLAAKIMRRLKFSGEQIKRVKILIKNHMRLKNFGKFGEKASDKALRKLWRDLGENLELLLELIHADNLVHAPDFAMPEQIPNIRKRLQKVTNNNKLPKLPLNGKDIMLYLRISQNPEVGRLKKKAEEIWLEHPDWGKEKILNQLKEEVKMEKQESKIAKKVHDAVVKAIHTGEDVGKAVKNVVTEIISTSKDEELNTKEKVSKLANEALQGAKEGYTKAQPSLEEFLKKTSKNISETLKTNLPKVTQFTKEFFEGLVEGAKDVIEEKKEAKKEEDKSEE
;
A
#
# COMPACT_ATOMS: atom_id res chain seq x y z
N GLU A 1 53.08 -16.54 -20.92
CA GLU A 1 52.88 -16.49 -22.37
C GLU A 1 51.64 -15.67 -22.68
N PHE A 2 51.64 -14.95 -23.81
CA PHE A 2 50.42 -14.31 -24.32
C PHE A 2 49.58 -15.38 -25.03
N GLY A 3 48.27 -15.40 -24.79
CA GLY A 3 47.37 -16.35 -25.43
C GLY A 3 47.22 -16.08 -26.93
N THR A 4 46.94 -17.14 -27.70
CA THR A 4 46.67 -17.01 -29.15
C THR A 4 45.30 -16.37 -29.40
N LEU A 5 45.06 -15.89 -30.63
CA LEU A 5 43.73 -15.36 -31.03
C LEU A 5 42.63 -16.42 -30.87
N GLU A 6 42.95 -17.67 -31.17
CA GLU A 6 42.04 -18.80 -31.05
C GLU A 6 41.69 -19.04 -29.57
N GLU A 7 42.69 -19.04 -28.69
CA GLU A 7 42.48 -19.15 -27.24
C GLU A 7 41.66 -17.99 -26.67
N ASP A 8 41.84 -16.76 -27.16
CA ASP A 8 41.00 -15.62 -26.76
C ASP A 8 39.54 -15.83 -27.18
N VAL A 9 39.30 -16.23 -28.44
CA VAL A 9 37.96 -16.47 -29.00
C VAL A 9 37.23 -17.55 -28.20
N PHE A 10 37.88 -18.67 -27.92
CA PHE A 10 37.23 -19.79 -27.22
C PHE A 10 36.98 -19.51 -25.74
N ARG A 11 37.70 -18.55 -25.11
CA ARG A 11 37.40 -18.06 -23.75
C ARG A 11 36.26 -17.03 -23.68
N ARG A 12 35.70 -16.59 -24.80
CA ARG A 12 34.54 -15.66 -24.79
C ARG A 12 33.26 -16.38 -24.39
N ASP A 13 32.15 -15.64 -24.34
CA ASP A 13 30.89 -16.19 -23.87
C ASP A 13 30.13 -16.94 -24.97
N PHE A 14 29.90 -16.30 -26.12
CA PHE A 14 29.08 -16.84 -27.19
C PHE A 14 29.69 -16.63 -28.57
N THR A 15 29.40 -17.55 -29.49
CA THR A 15 29.90 -17.54 -30.88
C THR A 15 29.60 -16.22 -31.60
N ILE A 16 28.42 -15.66 -31.35
CA ILE A 16 27.99 -14.37 -31.92
C ILE A 16 28.81 -13.16 -31.42
N ASN A 17 29.48 -13.29 -30.26
CA ASN A 17 30.31 -12.24 -29.64
C ASN A 17 31.82 -12.51 -29.80
N SER A 18 32.18 -13.55 -30.56
CA SER A 18 33.56 -13.98 -30.76
C SER A 18 34.05 -13.82 -32.20
N LEU A 19 33.30 -13.08 -33.03
CA LEU A 19 33.76 -12.68 -34.36
C LEU A 19 34.85 -11.61 -34.25
N LEU A 20 35.83 -11.69 -35.13
CA LEU A 20 36.95 -10.74 -35.20
C LEU A 20 36.91 -10.00 -36.54
N LEU A 21 37.31 -8.73 -36.55
CA LEU A 21 37.51 -7.97 -37.78
C LEU A 21 39.01 -7.83 -38.04
N ASN A 22 39.50 -8.43 -39.13
CA ASN A 22 40.82 -8.13 -39.66
C ASN A 22 40.76 -6.78 -40.37
N ILE A 23 41.30 -5.74 -39.72
CA ILE A 23 41.26 -4.35 -40.21
C ILE A 23 42.01 -4.21 -41.54
N SER A 24 43.15 -4.87 -41.69
CA SER A 24 43.99 -4.76 -42.89
C SER A 24 43.33 -5.41 -44.12
N ALA A 25 42.64 -6.53 -43.93
CA ALA A 25 41.94 -7.24 -45.00
C ALA A 25 40.47 -6.81 -45.15
N ASN A 26 39.96 -5.99 -44.22
CA ASN A 26 38.54 -5.68 -44.06
C ASN A 26 37.64 -6.94 -44.07
N GLU A 27 38.09 -7.99 -43.38
CA GLU A 27 37.46 -9.31 -43.38
C GLU A 27 36.99 -9.70 -41.98
N VAL A 28 35.76 -10.20 -41.87
CA VAL A 28 35.27 -10.78 -40.62
C VAL A 28 35.72 -12.24 -40.51
N LEU A 29 36.53 -12.54 -39.51
CA LEU A 29 37.00 -13.88 -39.17
C LEU A 29 36.06 -14.52 -38.14
N ASP A 30 35.72 -15.78 -38.37
CA ASP A 30 34.91 -16.61 -37.46
C ASP A 30 35.68 -17.86 -37.09
N LEU A 31 36.50 -17.76 -36.03
CA LEU A 31 37.32 -18.89 -35.58
C LEU A 31 36.49 -20.01 -34.93
N THR A 32 35.23 -19.74 -34.56
CA THR A 32 34.32 -20.78 -34.04
C THR A 32 33.67 -21.59 -35.16
N GLY A 33 33.69 -21.08 -36.39
CA GLY A 33 32.97 -21.63 -37.54
C GLY A 33 31.44 -21.59 -37.42
N LYS A 34 30.89 -20.97 -36.37
CA LYS A 34 29.46 -20.93 -36.07
C LYS A 34 28.91 -19.52 -35.87
N GLY A 35 29.72 -18.55 -35.45
CA GLY A 35 29.29 -17.20 -35.14
C GLY A 35 28.47 -16.53 -36.24
N LYS A 36 28.93 -16.59 -37.50
CA LYS A 36 28.18 -16.00 -38.64
C LYS A 36 26.84 -16.69 -38.87
N SER A 37 26.81 -18.03 -38.84
CA SER A 37 25.59 -18.81 -39.02
C SER A 37 24.62 -18.68 -37.85
N ASP A 38 25.14 -18.57 -36.62
CA ASP A 38 24.33 -18.42 -35.41
C ASP A 38 23.67 -17.04 -35.39
N ILE A 39 24.33 -15.98 -35.87
CA ILE A 39 23.70 -14.66 -36.06
C ILE A 39 22.55 -14.75 -37.08
N GLN A 40 22.79 -15.41 -38.23
CA GLN A 40 21.77 -15.55 -39.28
C GLN A 40 20.55 -16.36 -38.82
N ASN A 41 20.78 -17.41 -38.02
CA ASN A 41 19.73 -18.31 -37.55
C ASN A 41 19.13 -17.90 -36.20
N GLY A 42 19.62 -16.82 -35.59
CA GLY A 42 19.13 -16.35 -34.30
C GLY A 42 19.44 -17.30 -33.15
N ILE A 43 20.69 -17.75 -33.03
CA ILE A 43 21.13 -18.75 -32.04
C ILE A 43 22.13 -18.15 -31.05
N ILE A 44 21.92 -18.40 -29.76
CA ILE A 44 22.89 -18.19 -28.69
C ILE A 44 23.56 -19.53 -28.38
N ARG A 45 24.83 -19.65 -28.75
CA ARG A 45 25.66 -20.85 -28.56
C ARG A 45 26.97 -20.48 -27.84
N SER A 46 27.40 -21.29 -26.89
CA SER A 46 28.70 -21.10 -26.24
C SER A 46 29.86 -21.34 -27.22
N THR A 47 30.99 -20.65 -27.04
CA THR A 47 32.17 -20.81 -27.91
C THR A 47 32.85 -22.18 -27.75
N SER A 48 32.82 -22.74 -26.55
CA SER A 48 33.40 -24.04 -26.17
C SER A 48 32.41 -24.84 -25.33
N ASP A 49 32.86 -25.96 -24.74
CA ASP A 49 32.05 -26.78 -23.83
C ASP A 49 31.33 -25.89 -22.78
N PRO A 50 29.99 -25.87 -22.80
CA PRO A 50 29.18 -25.13 -21.83
C PRO A 50 29.59 -25.38 -20.37
N LYS A 51 30.00 -26.61 -20.03
CA LYS A 51 30.42 -26.96 -18.66
C LYS A 51 31.65 -26.19 -18.21
N ILE A 52 32.59 -25.96 -19.13
CA ILE A 52 33.84 -25.25 -18.87
C ILE A 52 33.55 -23.76 -18.80
N ILE A 53 32.91 -23.19 -19.83
CA ILE A 53 32.67 -21.74 -19.96
C ILE A 53 31.83 -21.19 -18.81
N PHE A 54 30.78 -21.89 -18.40
CA PHE A 54 29.95 -21.48 -17.26
C PHE A 54 30.58 -21.84 -15.92
N GLY A 55 31.53 -22.78 -15.90
CA GLY A 55 32.36 -23.05 -14.74
C GLY A 55 33.34 -21.92 -14.43
N GLU A 56 33.93 -21.31 -15.45
CA GLU A 56 34.88 -20.19 -15.32
C GLU A 56 34.19 -18.87 -14.93
N ASP A 57 33.12 -18.48 -15.63
CA ASP A 57 32.30 -17.33 -15.26
C ASP A 57 30.80 -17.67 -15.31
N PRO A 58 30.22 -18.07 -14.17
CA PRO A 58 28.79 -18.36 -14.05
C PRO A 58 27.87 -17.21 -14.48
N LEU A 59 28.33 -15.95 -14.48
CA LEU A 59 27.51 -14.82 -14.93
C LEU A 59 27.12 -14.95 -16.41
N ARG A 60 27.92 -15.66 -17.22
CA ARG A 60 27.63 -15.93 -18.63
C ARG A 60 26.27 -16.62 -18.82
N MET A 61 25.79 -17.39 -17.85
CA MET A 61 24.45 -17.99 -17.91
C MET A 61 23.34 -16.93 -17.94
N LEU A 62 23.44 -15.87 -17.12
CA LEU A 62 22.49 -14.75 -17.15
C LEU A 62 22.63 -13.93 -18.44
N ARG A 63 23.87 -13.79 -18.95
CA ARG A 63 24.12 -13.11 -20.23
C ARG A 63 23.49 -13.85 -21.41
N ALA A 64 23.49 -15.19 -21.39
CA ALA A 64 22.83 -16.00 -22.42
C ALA A 64 21.35 -15.64 -22.52
N VAL A 65 20.67 -15.61 -21.36
CA VAL A 65 19.26 -15.22 -21.28
C VAL A 65 19.06 -13.77 -21.73
N ARG A 66 19.92 -12.85 -21.28
CA ARG A 66 19.88 -11.45 -21.71
C ARG A 66 19.97 -11.33 -23.23
N PHE A 67 20.96 -11.94 -23.86
CA PHE A 67 21.14 -11.84 -25.32
C PHE A 67 19.98 -12.50 -26.07
N ALA A 68 19.49 -13.66 -25.60
CA ALA A 68 18.33 -14.33 -26.17
C ALA A 68 17.11 -13.39 -26.22
N VAL A 69 16.81 -12.64 -25.15
CA VAL A 69 15.65 -11.72 -25.16
C VAL A 69 15.91 -10.34 -25.75
N GLN A 70 17.17 -9.90 -25.80
CA GLN A 70 17.53 -8.63 -26.44
C GLN A 70 17.52 -8.74 -27.97
N LEU A 71 17.95 -9.88 -28.50
CA LEU A 71 18.07 -10.14 -29.94
C LEU A 71 16.91 -10.96 -30.50
N ASP A 72 16.03 -11.48 -29.63
CA ASP A 72 15.00 -12.48 -29.94
C ASP A 72 15.56 -13.77 -30.55
N PHE A 73 16.68 -14.24 -29.97
CA PHE A 73 17.38 -15.46 -30.36
C PHE A 73 16.98 -16.63 -29.44
N GLU A 74 17.21 -17.85 -29.91
CA GLU A 74 17.04 -19.09 -29.13
C GLU A 74 18.38 -19.56 -28.55
N ILE A 75 18.38 -20.12 -27.34
CA ILE A 75 19.58 -20.71 -26.74
C ILE A 75 19.69 -22.16 -27.23
N GLU A 76 20.85 -22.53 -27.76
CA GLU A 76 21.10 -23.87 -28.28
C GLU A 76 21.04 -24.95 -27.18
N LYS A 77 20.56 -26.16 -27.52
CA LYS A 77 20.22 -27.21 -26.55
C LYS A 77 21.39 -27.63 -25.64
N GLU A 78 22.60 -27.81 -26.18
CA GLU A 78 23.76 -28.16 -25.35
C GLU A 78 24.15 -26.99 -24.44
N THR A 79 24.06 -25.76 -24.97
CA THR A 79 24.23 -24.53 -24.18
C THR A 79 23.21 -24.46 -23.03
N GLN A 80 21.92 -24.74 -23.27
CA GLN A 80 20.88 -24.81 -22.24
C GLN A 80 21.20 -25.87 -21.17
N LYS A 81 21.59 -27.07 -21.59
CA LYS A 81 21.97 -28.16 -20.67
C LYS A 81 23.13 -27.76 -19.78
N GLY A 82 24.17 -27.15 -20.35
CA GLY A 82 25.30 -26.65 -19.60
C GLY A 82 24.93 -25.55 -18.59
N ILE A 83 23.97 -24.67 -18.94
CA ILE A 83 23.42 -23.68 -18.01
C ILE A 83 22.75 -24.39 -16.83
N ILE A 84 21.86 -25.35 -17.08
CA ILE A 84 21.12 -26.07 -16.03
C ILE A 84 22.09 -26.78 -15.07
N GLU A 85 23.08 -27.48 -15.61
CA GLU A 85 24.08 -28.22 -14.82
C GLU A 85 24.96 -27.29 -13.96
N ASN A 86 25.18 -26.04 -14.39
CA ASN A 86 26.00 -25.06 -13.68
C ASN A 86 25.20 -24.01 -12.88
N ALA A 87 23.86 -24.04 -12.93
CA ALA A 87 22.99 -23.02 -12.35
C ALA A 87 23.32 -22.69 -10.89
N SER A 88 23.66 -23.71 -10.09
CA SER A 88 24.05 -23.56 -8.68
C SER A 88 25.26 -22.65 -8.46
N LYS A 89 26.17 -22.56 -9.43
CA LYS A 89 27.36 -21.70 -9.35
C LYS A 89 27.01 -20.21 -9.33
N LEU A 90 25.80 -19.80 -9.74
CA LEU A 90 25.35 -18.41 -9.60
C LEU A 90 25.32 -17.92 -8.14
N GLN A 91 25.28 -18.81 -7.15
CA GLN A 91 25.36 -18.42 -5.75
C GLN A 91 26.70 -17.74 -5.40
N PHE A 92 27.77 -18.07 -6.13
CA PHE A 92 29.11 -17.50 -5.92
C PHE A 92 29.31 -16.16 -6.63
N ILE A 93 28.38 -15.75 -7.49
CA ILE A 93 28.43 -14.44 -8.15
C ILE A 93 27.89 -13.37 -7.21
N SER A 94 28.59 -12.23 -7.14
CA SER A 94 28.16 -11.05 -6.39
C SER A 94 26.74 -10.62 -6.73
N ALA A 95 26.01 -10.10 -5.76
CA ALA A 95 24.64 -9.62 -5.93
C ALA A 95 24.53 -8.50 -6.98
N GLU A 96 25.51 -7.61 -7.06
CA GLU A 96 25.56 -6.48 -8.00
C GLU A 96 25.63 -6.95 -9.46
N ARG A 97 26.53 -7.90 -9.77
CA ARG A 97 26.63 -8.49 -11.12
C ARG A 97 25.33 -9.21 -11.51
N LYS A 98 24.71 -9.94 -10.58
CA LYS A 98 23.39 -10.58 -10.79
C LYS A 98 22.28 -9.56 -11.04
N ARG A 99 22.24 -8.49 -10.23
CA ARG A 99 21.32 -7.35 -10.36
C ARG A 99 21.45 -6.72 -11.74
N ASP A 100 22.67 -6.44 -12.19
CA ASP A 100 22.91 -5.73 -13.44
C ASP A 100 22.43 -6.53 -14.66
N GLU A 101 22.65 -7.86 -14.67
CA GLU A 101 22.09 -8.71 -15.73
C GLU A 101 20.57 -8.84 -15.64
N LEU A 102 20.00 -9.00 -14.44
CA LEU A 102 18.55 -9.01 -14.24
C LEU A 102 17.90 -7.70 -14.75
N VAL A 103 18.49 -6.54 -14.44
CA VAL A 103 17.97 -5.24 -14.91
C VAL A 103 18.01 -5.16 -16.44
N LYS A 104 19.08 -5.63 -17.09
CA LYS A 104 19.17 -5.63 -18.56
C LYS A 104 18.16 -6.58 -19.20
N ILE A 105 17.92 -7.76 -18.60
CA ILE A 105 16.85 -8.68 -19.02
C ILE A 105 15.49 -7.99 -18.87
N LEU A 106 15.24 -7.37 -17.72
CA LEU A 106 14.01 -6.63 -17.49
C LEU A 106 13.85 -5.45 -18.44
N LEU A 107 14.90 -4.81 -18.93
CA LEU A 107 14.80 -3.71 -19.90
C LEU A 107 14.75 -4.15 -21.38
N SER A 108 14.84 -5.45 -21.65
CA SER A 108 14.76 -6.00 -23.01
C SER A 108 13.37 -5.79 -23.64
N PRO A 109 13.24 -6.00 -24.97
CA PRO A 109 11.94 -5.99 -25.65
C PRO A 109 10.97 -7.08 -25.16
N ARG A 110 11.47 -8.21 -24.62
CA ARG A 110 10.68 -9.39 -24.20
C ARG A 110 10.96 -9.74 -22.72
N PRO A 111 10.64 -8.87 -21.76
CA PRO A 111 10.99 -9.09 -20.35
C PRO A 111 10.31 -10.34 -19.75
N ALA A 112 9.06 -10.64 -20.12
CA ALA A 112 8.36 -11.82 -19.63
C ALA A 112 9.03 -13.12 -20.09
N LYS A 113 9.39 -13.20 -21.39
CA LYS A 113 10.17 -14.31 -21.96
C LYS A 113 11.49 -14.49 -21.20
N GLY A 114 12.14 -13.40 -20.80
CA GLY A 114 13.40 -13.44 -20.07
C GLY A 114 13.28 -14.06 -18.69
N ILE A 115 12.25 -13.68 -17.93
CA ILE A 115 11.98 -14.29 -16.62
C ILE A 115 11.57 -15.76 -16.76
N LYS A 116 10.81 -16.09 -17.80
CA LYS A 116 10.43 -17.48 -18.10
C LYS A 116 11.63 -18.36 -18.46
N ILE A 117 12.54 -17.90 -19.32
CA ILE A 117 13.78 -18.63 -19.63
C ILE A 117 14.66 -18.78 -18.36
N LEU A 118 14.76 -17.74 -17.53
CA LEU A 118 15.48 -17.84 -16.25
C LEU A 118 14.89 -18.93 -15.35
N ASP A 119 13.56 -19.09 -15.36
CA ASP A 119 12.86 -20.10 -14.59
C ASP A 119 13.09 -21.52 -15.14
N GLU A 120 12.86 -21.71 -16.45
CA GLU A 120 13.09 -22.97 -17.17
C GLU A 120 14.53 -23.49 -17.04
N LEU A 121 15.50 -22.57 -16.99
CA LEU A 121 16.92 -22.90 -16.80
C LEU A 121 17.35 -22.99 -15.33
N HIS A 122 16.40 -22.93 -14.39
CA HIS A 122 16.62 -22.98 -12.94
C HIS A 122 17.54 -21.86 -12.39
N LEU A 123 17.65 -20.73 -13.09
CA LEU A 123 18.45 -19.57 -12.69
C LEU A 123 17.66 -18.61 -11.80
N LEU A 124 16.33 -18.52 -11.98
CA LEU A 124 15.47 -17.56 -11.28
C LEU A 124 15.56 -17.71 -9.75
N LYS A 125 15.65 -18.93 -9.25
CA LYS A 125 15.79 -19.23 -7.81
C LYS A 125 17.05 -18.65 -7.15
N PHE A 126 18.09 -18.34 -7.92
CA PHE A 126 19.30 -17.69 -7.41
C PHE A 126 19.24 -16.16 -7.44
N LEU A 127 18.18 -15.60 -8.04
CA LEU A 127 17.90 -14.17 -8.11
C LEU A 127 16.76 -13.80 -7.15
N ILE A 128 15.59 -14.42 -7.36
CA ILE A 128 14.33 -14.14 -6.66
C ILE A 128 13.61 -15.47 -6.38
N PRO A 129 14.10 -16.28 -5.42
CA PRO A 129 13.47 -17.55 -5.05
C PRO A 129 12.00 -17.41 -4.63
N GLU A 130 11.60 -16.25 -4.14
CA GLU A 130 10.21 -15.98 -3.74
C GLU A 130 9.20 -16.09 -4.89
N MET A 131 9.65 -15.97 -6.15
CA MET A 131 8.79 -16.12 -7.34
C MET A 131 8.24 -17.55 -7.50
N GLU A 132 8.93 -18.56 -6.97
CA GLU A 132 8.47 -19.95 -7.03
C GLU A 132 7.11 -20.13 -6.35
N ASN A 133 6.89 -19.40 -5.25
CA ASN A 133 5.65 -19.46 -4.48
C ASN A 133 4.44 -18.87 -5.21
N LEU A 134 4.64 -18.22 -6.36
CA LEU A 134 3.56 -17.66 -7.17
C LEU A 134 2.99 -18.67 -8.18
N LYS A 135 3.73 -19.74 -8.49
CA LYS A 135 3.33 -20.74 -9.48
C LYS A 135 2.22 -21.61 -8.93
N GLY A 136 1.20 -21.88 -9.75
CA GLY A 136 0.03 -22.67 -9.37
C GLY A 136 -0.88 -22.02 -8.31
N LEU A 137 -0.60 -20.77 -7.93
CA LEU A 137 -1.43 -20.03 -6.98
C LEU A 137 -2.66 -19.46 -7.69
N GLU A 138 -3.82 -20.06 -7.45
CA GLU A 138 -5.10 -19.62 -8.02
C GLU A 138 -5.53 -18.25 -7.47
N GLN A 139 -6.21 -17.46 -8.31
CA GLN A 139 -6.54 -16.06 -8.01
C GLN A 139 -8.05 -15.75 -7.99
N GLY A 140 -8.88 -16.78 -7.86
CA GLY A 140 -10.33 -16.65 -7.92
C GLY A 140 -10.84 -16.07 -9.25
N LYS A 141 -12.09 -15.60 -9.26
CA LYS A 141 -12.82 -15.25 -10.50
C LYS A 141 -12.29 -14.05 -11.31
N TYR A 142 -11.43 -13.21 -10.73
CA TYR A 142 -10.95 -11.98 -11.38
C TYR A 142 -9.81 -12.23 -12.36
N HIS A 143 -9.20 -13.41 -12.32
CA HIS A 143 -8.03 -13.80 -13.08
C HIS A 143 -8.23 -15.18 -13.70
N TYR A 144 -7.63 -15.42 -14.85
CA TYR A 144 -7.65 -16.71 -15.57
C TYR A 144 -6.28 -17.42 -15.55
N LEU A 145 -5.30 -16.81 -14.88
CA LEU A 145 -3.92 -17.29 -14.76
C LEU A 145 -3.55 -17.42 -13.29
N ASP A 146 -2.56 -18.27 -13.00
CA ASP A 146 -1.90 -18.23 -11.70
C ASP A 146 -1.15 -16.90 -11.49
N VAL A 147 -0.70 -16.66 -10.25
CA VAL A 147 -0.04 -15.39 -9.92
C VAL A 147 1.26 -15.19 -10.71
N PHE A 148 2.00 -16.25 -11.02
CA PHE A 148 3.25 -16.16 -11.77
C PHE A 148 3.02 -15.69 -13.21
N GLU A 149 2.15 -16.36 -13.96
CA GLU A 149 1.83 -16.02 -15.35
C GLU A 149 1.12 -14.66 -15.45
N HIS A 150 0.25 -14.31 -14.50
CA HIS A 150 -0.31 -12.95 -14.38
C HIS A 150 0.79 -11.91 -14.25
N THR A 151 1.73 -12.12 -13.32
CA THR A 151 2.86 -11.20 -13.08
C THR A 151 3.70 -11.01 -14.33
N LEU A 152 3.97 -12.08 -15.09
CA LEU A 152 4.72 -12.01 -16.34
C LEU A 152 3.99 -11.20 -17.41
N LEU A 153 2.68 -11.38 -17.58
CA LEU A 153 1.90 -10.60 -18.54
C LEU A 153 1.82 -9.11 -18.15
N VAL A 154 1.68 -8.80 -16.86
CA VAL A 154 1.73 -7.41 -16.37
C VAL A 154 3.09 -6.80 -16.69
N LEU A 155 4.19 -7.52 -16.43
CA LEU A 155 5.54 -7.09 -16.78
C LEU A 155 5.68 -6.80 -18.28
N GLU A 156 5.18 -7.66 -19.15
CA GLU A 156 5.24 -7.48 -20.62
C GLU A 156 4.52 -6.20 -21.07
N LYS A 157 3.40 -5.85 -20.42
CA LYS A 157 2.61 -4.65 -20.75
C LYS A 157 3.18 -3.34 -20.19
N THR A 158 4.34 -3.36 -19.51
CA THR A 158 4.94 -2.15 -18.95
C THR A 158 6.08 -1.57 -19.79
N PRO A 159 6.16 -0.22 -19.91
CA PRO A 159 7.31 0.47 -20.50
C PRO A 159 8.66 0.06 -19.86
N PRO A 160 9.79 0.12 -20.61
CA PRO A 160 11.11 -0.30 -20.15
C PRO A 160 11.74 0.71 -19.19
N LYS A 161 11.13 0.88 -18.01
CA LYS A 161 11.65 1.70 -16.91
C LYS A 161 11.96 0.78 -15.74
N VAL A 162 13.20 0.83 -15.24
CA VAL A 162 13.71 -0.09 -14.20
C VAL A 162 12.78 -0.15 -12.99
N ILE A 163 12.41 1.01 -12.43
CA ILE A 163 11.51 1.09 -11.27
C ILE A 163 10.14 0.45 -11.58
N LEU A 164 9.59 0.71 -12.76
CA LEU A 164 8.28 0.19 -13.15
C LEU A 164 8.30 -1.33 -13.35
N ARG A 165 9.29 -1.85 -14.08
CA ARG A 165 9.39 -3.30 -14.38
C ARG A 165 9.75 -4.11 -13.15
N LEU A 166 10.56 -3.56 -12.22
CA LEU A 166 10.76 -4.18 -10.91
C LEU A 166 9.48 -4.18 -10.07
N SER A 167 8.71 -3.09 -10.10
CA SER A 167 7.41 -3.06 -9.44
C SER A 167 6.42 -4.04 -10.07
N ALA A 168 6.38 -4.15 -11.40
CA ALA A 168 5.51 -5.10 -12.10
C ALA A 168 5.87 -6.55 -11.77
N LEU A 169 7.16 -6.91 -11.78
CA LEU A 169 7.62 -8.25 -11.41
C LEU A 169 7.29 -8.61 -9.94
N LEU A 170 7.21 -7.63 -9.05
CA LEU A 170 7.11 -7.86 -7.61
C LEU A 170 5.79 -7.42 -6.99
N HIS A 171 4.82 -6.87 -7.74
CA HIS A 171 3.62 -6.25 -7.15
C HIS A 171 2.79 -7.23 -6.34
N ASP A 172 2.70 -8.47 -6.82
CA ASP A 172 1.91 -9.55 -6.24
C ASP A 172 2.73 -10.54 -5.39
N ILE A 173 4.01 -10.27 -5.16
CA ILE A 173 4.92 -11.17 -4.43
C ILE A 173 4.45 -11.48 -3.00
N GLY A 174 3.57 -10.64 -2.44
CA GLY A 174 2.97 -10.80 -1.12
C GLY A 174 1.77 -11.75 -1.07
N LYS A 175 1.15 -12.09 -2.21
CA LYS A 175 -0.08 -12.89 -2.26
C LYS A 175 0.04 -14.22 -1.50
N PRO A 176 1.09 -15.05 -1.67
CA PRO A 176 1.20 -16.33 -0.97
C PRO A 176 1.11 -16.20 0.57
N GLN A 177 1.68 -15.13 1.15
CA GLN A 177 1.71 -14.91 2.60
C GLN A 177 0.40 -14.36 3.17
N THR A 178 -0.51 -13.94 2.29
CA THR A 178 -1.78 -13.26 2.64
C THR A 178 -3.01 -13.99 2.14
N MET A 179 -2.81 -15.19 1.57
CA MET A 179 -3.89 -15.99 1.04
C MET A 179 -4.80 -16.46 2.18
N ILE A 180 -6.09 -16.18 2.02
CA ILE A 180 -7.16 -16.69 2.86
C ILE A 180 -8.18 -17.34 1.94
N SER A 181 -8.54 -18.59 2.23
CA SER A 181 -9.59 -19.31 1.51
C SER A 181 -10.77 -19.50 2.45
N ASP A 182 -11.93 -18.96 2.06
CA ASP A 182 -13.19 -19.09 2.80
C ASP A 182 -14.34 -19.48 1.85
N GLU A 183 -15.57 -19.53 2.37
CA GLU A 183 -16.78 -19.89 1.61
C GLU A 183 -17.05 -18.96 0.40
N LYS A 184 -16.47 -17.75 0.38
CA LYS A 184 -16.61 -16.75 -0.70
C LYS A 184 -15.49 -16.85 -1.73
N GLY A 185 -14.49 -17.67 -1.49
CA GLY A 185 -13.38 -17.98 -2.39
C GLY A 185 -12.02 -17.59 -1.81
N VAL A 186 -11.05 -17.39 -2.72
CA VAL A 186 -9.67 -17.03 -2.38
C VAL A 186 -9.51 -15.52 -2.34
N HIS A 187 -8.94 -15.02 -1.25
CA HIS A 187 -8.72 -13.60 -0.99
C HIS A 187 -7.26 -13.32 -0.55
N PHE A 188 -6.75 -12.13 -0.88
CA PHE A 188 -5.37 -11.70 -0.58
C PHE A 188 -5.36 -10.31 0.10
N TYR A 189 -5.87 -10.25 1.33
CA TYR A 189 -5.99 -8.97 2.04
C TYR A 189 -4.62 -8.39 2.39
N ASN A 190 -4.40 -7.11 2.07
CA ASN A 190 -3.18 -6.37 2.36
C ASN A 190 -1.90 -6.95 1.71
N HIS A 191 -2.02 -7.75 0.66
CA HIS A 191 -0.87 -8.32 -0.05
C HIS A 191 0.06 -7.23 -0.61
N GLU A 192 -0.48 -6.05 -0.92
CA GLU A 192 0.30 -4.89 -1.37
C GLU A 192 1.20 -4.33 -0.27
N ILE A 193 0.81 -4.46 1.00
CA ILE A 193 1.62 -4.03 2.15
C ILE A 193 2.73 -5.05 2.41
N VAL A 194 2.37 -6.33 2.52
CA VAL A 194 3.33 -7.42 2.74
C VAL A 194 4.30 -7.53 1.57
N GLY A 195 3.78 -7.47 0.34
CA GLY A 195 4.55 -7.51 -0.91
C GLY A 195 5.54 -6.35 -1.02
N ALA A 196 5.16 -5.14 -0.60
CA ALA A 196 6.09 -4.00 -0.59
C ALA A 196 7.28 -4.20 0.36
N ASP A 197 7.06 -4.81 1.53
CA ASP A 197 8.14 -5.14 2.46
C ASP A 197 9.01 -6.30 1.96
N LEU A 198 8.41 -7.32 1.35
CA LEU A 198 9.12 -8.44 0.74
C LEU A 198 9.97 -8.00 -0.46
N ALA A 199 9.41 -7.19 -1.35
CA ALA A 199 10.14 -6.59 -2.46
C ALA A 199 11.35 -5.78 -1.98
N ALA A 200 11.20 -5.00 -0.90
CA ALA A 200 12.32 -4.28 -0.31
C ALA A 200 13.41 -5.22 0.25
N LYS A 201 13.06 -6.41 0.78
CA LYS A 201 14.04 -7.42 1.22
C LYS A 201 14.78 -8.03 0.02
N ILE A 202 14.04 -8.42 -1.02
CA ILE A 202 14.58 -8.95 -2.29
C ILE A 202 15.58 -7.96 -2.89
N MET A 203 15.17 -6.70 -3.03
CA MET A 203 16.01 -5.66 -3.63
C MET A 203 17.25 -5.33 -2.78
N ARG A 204 17.16 -5.39 -1.45
CA ARG A 204 18.34 -5.26 -0.57
C ARG A 204 19.33 -6.41 -0.75
N ARG A 205 18.83 -7.65 -0.89
CA ARG A 205 19.67 -8.83 -1.20
C ARG A 205 20.39 -8.67 -2.54
N LEU A 206 19.72 -8.08 -3.53
CA LEU A 206 20.29 -7.74 -4.84
C LEU A 206 21.05 -6.40 -4.88
N LYS A 207 21.28 -5.75 -3.73
CA LYS A 207 22.09 -4.52 -3.62
C LYS A 207 21.59 -3.36 -4.49
N PHE A 208 20.28 -3.20 -4.66
CA PHE A 208 19.72 -1.97 -5.24
C PHE A 208 19.92 -0.77 -4.30
N SER A 209 19.94 0.43 -4.87
CA SER A 209 20.06 1.67 -4.08
C SER A 209 18.83 1.90 -3.19
N GLY A 210 19.02 2.59 -2.06
CA GLY A 210 17.93 2.94 -1.15
C GLY A 210 16.80 3.72 -1.83
N GLU A 211 17.13 4.59 -2.78
CA GLU A 211 16.14 5.35 -3.56
C GLU A 211 15.32 4.45 -4.49
N GLN A 212 15.96 3.51 -5.21
CA GLN A 212 15.23 2.54 -6.03
C GLN A 212 14.29 1.67 -5.18
N ILE A 213 14.77 1.18 -4.03
CA ILE A 213 13.97 0.38 -3.09
C ILE A 213 12.76 1.18 -2.60
N LYS A 214 12.97 2.43 -2.19
CA LYS A 214 11.91 3.32 -1.71
C LYS A 214 10.83 3.51 -2.78
N ARG A 215 11.22 3.81 -4.03
CA ARG A 215 10.27 4.04 -5.12
C ARG A 215 9.49 2.79 -5.48
N VAL A 216 10.16 1.64 -5.64
CA VAL A 216 9.48 0.35 -5.90
C VAL A 216 8.51 0.01 -4.77
N LYS A 217 8.92 0.20 -3.51
CA LYS A 217 8.06 -0.01 -2.33
C LYS A 217 6.81 0.88 -2.36
N ILE A 218 6.94 2.15 -2.75
CA ILE A 218 5.80 3.07 -2.89
C ILE A 218 4.82 2.56 -3.95
N LEU A 219 5.32 2.14 -5.12
CA LEU A 219 4.47 1.66 -6.21
C LEU A 219 3.72 0.39 -5.80
N ILE A 220 4.42 -0.61 -5.26
CA ILE A 220 3.80 -1.87 -4.82
C ILE A 220 2.77 -1.59 -3.73
N LYS A 221 3.11 -0.80 -2.70
CA LYS A 221 2.16 -0.50 -1.61
C LYS A 221 0.87 0.21 -2.09
N ASN A 222 0.91 0.91 -3.22
CA ASN A 222 -0.21 1.69 -3.72
C ASN A 222 -0.89 1.07 -4.96
N HIS A 223 -0.46 -0.09 -5.46
CA HIS A 223 -0.98 -0.61 -6.74
C HIS A 223 -2.48 -0.98 -6.68
N MET A 224 -3.03 -1.27 -5.50
CA MET A 224 -4.47 -1.52 -5.33
C MET A 224 -5.31 -0.24 -5.11
N ARG A 225 -4.67 0.93 -5.02
CA ARG A 225 -5.29 2.18 -4.53
C ARG A 225 -6.45 2.69 -5.38
N LEU A 226 -6.52 2.33 -6.66
CA LEU A 226 -7.54 2.79 -7.61
C LEU A 226 -8.65 1.77 -7.87
N LYS A 227 -8.60 0.56 -7.29
CA LYS A 227 -9.61 -0.48 -7.56
C LYS A 227 -11.04 -0.02 -7.23
N ASN A 228 -11.21 0.84 -6.22
CA ASN A 228 -12.52 1.35 -5.81
C ASN A 228 -12.99 2.59 -6.59
N PHE A 229 -12.23 3.09 -7.57
CA PHE A 229 -12.58 4.29 -8.33
C PHE A 229 -13.58 4.02 -9.46
N GLY A 230 -14.09 2.79 -9.59
CA GLY A 230 -15.01 2.38 -10.64
C GLY A 230 -14.27 2.01 -11.93
N LYS A 231 -14.95 1.28 -12.82
CA LYS A 231 -14.35 0.68 -14.03
C LYS A 231 -13.81 1.74 -15.01
N PHE A 232 -14.35 2.96 -14.96
CA PHE A 232 -13.97 4.09 -15.80
C PHE A 232 -13.34 5.24 -15.01
N GLY A 233 -13.09 5.05 -13.69
CA GLY A 233 -12.59 6.10 -12.80
C GLY A 233 -13.66 7.11 -12.37
N GLU A 234 -14.93 6.82 -12.60
CA GLU A 234 -16.08 7.68 -12.38
C GLU A 234 -16.34 7.97 -10.89
N LYS A 235 -15.95 7.07 -10.00
CA LYS A 235 -16.14 7.22 -8.53
C LYS A 235 -15.00 8.01 -7.87
N ALA A 236 -13.95 8.37 -8.60
CA ALA A 236 -12.88 9.19 -8.05
C ALA A 236 -13.40 10.61 -7.79
N SER A 237 -13.24 11.15 -6.59
CA SER A 237 -13.49 12.58 -6.34
C SER A 237 -12.24 13.41 -6.70
N ASP A 238 -12.43 14.69 -7.03
CA ASP A 238 -11.30 15.58 -7.36
C ASP A 238 -10.35 15.74 -6.16
N LYS A 239 -10.89 15.75 -4.93
CA LYS A 239 -10.12 15.67 -3.69
C LYS A 239 -9.24 14.42 -3.66
N ALA A 240 -9.80 13.26 -4.00
CA ALA A 240 -9.05 12.00 -4.00
C ALA A 240 -7.94 11.99 -5.06
N LEU A 241 -8.18 12.57 -6.24
CA LEU A 241 -7.17 12.73 -7.29
C LEU A 241 -6.05 13.69 -6.88
N ARG A 242 -6.37 14.85 -6.29
CA ARG A 242 -5.36 15.77 -5.75
C ARG A 242 -4.55 15.12 -4.63
N LYS A 243 -5.20 14.35 -3.74
CA LYS A 243 -4.54 13.57 -2.69
C LYS A 243 -3.60 12.52 -3.26
N LEU A 244 -4.04 11.78 -4.29
CA LEU A 244 -3.22 10.78 -4.97
C LEU A 244 -1.95 11.42 -5.55
N TRP A 245 -2.12 12.54 -6.27
CA TRP A 245 -0.99 13.27 -6.86
C TRP A 245 0.00 13.78 -5.81
N ARG A 246 -0.50 14.37 -4.72
CA ARG A 246 0.33 14.80 -3.59
C ARG A 246 1.13 13.64 -2.99
N ASP A 247 0.46 12.53 -2.69
CA ASP A 247 1.08 11.41 -1.97
C ASP A 247 2.16 10.72 -2.80
N LEU A 248 1.99 10.69 -4.11
CA LEU A 248 2.86 9.95 -5.03
C LEU A 248 3.93 10.85 -5.68
N GLY A 249 3.64 12.13 -5.88
CA GLY A 249 4.53 13.09 -6.51
C GLY A 249 5.07 12.57 -7.85
N GLU A 250 6.39 12.47 -7.96
CA GLU A 250 7.07 11.94 -9.16
C GLU A 250 6.79 10.46 -9.46
N ASN A 251 6.27 9.69 -8.49
CA ASN A 251 5.91 8.28 -8.67
C ASN A 251 4.48 8.10 -9.19
N LEU A 252 3.69 9.18 -9.34
CA LEU A 252 2.31 9.10 -9.79
C LEU A 252 2.21 8.42 -11.15
N GLU A 253 2.96 8.89 -12.14
CA GLU A 253 2.85 8.33 -13.51
C GLU A 253 3.28 6.87 -13.54
N LEU A 254 4.34 6.50 -12.81
CA LEU A 254 4.75 5.10 -12.73
C LEU A 254 3.69 4.21 -12.06
N LEU A 255 2.98 4.72 -11.04
CA LEU A 255 1.87 3.99 -10.43
C LEU A 255 0.73 3.83 -11.43
N LEU A 256 0.36 4.88 -12.16
CA LEU A 256 -0.70 4.81 -13.16
C LEU A 256 -0.37 3.79 -14.24
N GLU A 257 0.87 3.73 -14.73
CA GLU A 257 1.31 2.72 -15.69
C GLU A 257 1.25 1.30 -15.12
N LEU A 258 1.68 1.11 -13.86
CA LEU A 258 1.62 -0.20 -13.20
C LEU A 258 0.17 -0.70 -13.09
N ILE A 259 -0.73 0.16 -12.60
CA ILE A 259 -2.15 -0.17 -12.43
C ILE A 259 -2.81 -0.39 -13.79
N HIS A 260 -2.43 0.39 -14.81
CA HIS A 260 -2.97 0.20 -16.15
C HIS A 260 -2.57 -1.16 -16.72
N ALA A 261 -1.29 -1.54 -16.62
CA ALA A 261 -0.82 -2.85 -17.04
C ALA A 261 -1.54 -3.99 -16.30
N ASP A 262 -1.69 -3.89 -14.98
CA ASP A 262 -2.45 -4.85 -14.17
C ASP A 262 -3.92 -4.97 -14.61
N ASN A 263 -4.61 -3.84 -14.78
CA ASN A 263 -5.99 -3.79 -15.23
C ASN A 263 -6.21 -4.38 -16.63
N LEU A 264 -5.19 -4.39 -17.49
CA LEU A 264 -5.24 -4.96 -18.84
C LEU A 264 -5.04 -6.48 -18.87
N VAL A 265 -4.63 -7.11 -17.77
CA VAL A 265 -4.34 -8.56 -17.68
C VAL A 265 -5.45 -9.32 -16.93
N HIS A 266 -6.39 -8.61 -16.31
CA HIS A 266 -7.57 -9.23 -15.69
C HIS A 266 -8.43 -9.97 -16.73
N ALA A 267 -9.26 -10.91 -16.26
CA ALA A 267 -10.23 -11.59 -17.12
C ALA A 267 -11.15 -10.57 -17.85
N PRO A 268 -11.65 -10.88 -19.06
CA PRO A 268 -12.30 -9.90 -19.95
C PRO A 268 -13.40 -9.04 -19.30
N ASP A 269 -14.23 -9.64 -18.45
CA ASP A 269 -15.33 -8.92 -17.78
C ASP A 269 -14.83 -7.93 -16.71
N PHE A 270 -13.67 -8.23 -16.12
CA PHE A 270 -13.05 -7.48 -15.03
C PHE A 270 -11.93 -6.55 -15.48
N ALA A 271 -11.47 -6.66 -16.73
CA ALA A 271 -10.49 -5.76 -17.29
C ALA A 271 -11.00 -4.30 -17.31
N MET A 272 -10.11 -3.37 -16.99
CA MET A 272 -10.43 -1.94 -16.85
C MET A 272 -9.52 -1.06 -17.72
N PRO A 273 -9.55 -1.23 -19.06
CA PRO A 273 -8.66 -0.51 -19.97
C PRO A 273 -8.83 1.01 -19.90
N GLU A 274 -10.06 1.50 -19.75
CA GLU A 274 -10.38 2.93 -19.78
C GLU A 274 -10.20 3.65 -18.43
N GLN A 275 -10.00 2.91 -17.33
CA GLN A 275 -9.93 3.51 -15.99
C GLN A 275 -8.78 4.52 -15.89
N ILE A 276 -7.57 4.10 -16.24
CA ILE A 276 -6.37 4.94 -16.09
C ILE A 276 -6.30 6.06 -17.12
N PRO A 277 -6.60 5.84 -18.43
CA PRO A 277 -6.74 6.92 -19.40
C PRO A 277 -7.70 8.04 -18.93
N ASN A 278 -8.86 7.68 -18.37
CA ASN A 278 -9.83 8.66 -17.86
C ASN A 278 -9.32 9.37 -16.60
N ILE A 279 -8.72 8.63 -15.67
CA ILE A 279 -8.08 9.21 -14.47
C ILE A 279 -6.97 10.19 -14.86
N ARG A 280 -6.14 9.90 -15.87
CA ARG A 280 -5.10 10.83 -16.38
C ARG A 280 -5.72 12.13 -16.91
N LYS A 281 -6.76 12.05 -17.74
CA LYS A 281 -7.48 13.23 -18.25
C LYS A 281 -8.06 14.07 -17.11
N ARG A 282 -8.64 13.43 -16.09
CA ARG A 282 -9.18 14.13 -14.92
C ARG A 282 -8.08 14.76 -14.07
N LEU A 283 -6.97 14.04 -13.85
CA LEU A 283 -5.79 14.55 -13.17
C LEU A 283 -5.30 15.83 -13.85
N GLN A 284 -5.07 15.82 -15.16
CA GLN A 284 -4.65 17.03 -15.91
C GLN A 284 -5.56 18.25 -15.66
N LYS A 285 -6.88 18.03 -15.61
CA LYS A 285 -7.85 19.09 -15.30
C LYS A 285 -7.73 19.59 -13.86
N VAL A 286 -7.71 18.69 -12.87
CA VAL A 286 -7.65 19.09 -11.45
C VAL A 286 -6.29 19.64 -11.02
N THR A 287 -5.24 19.38 -11.81
CA THR A 287 -3.89 19.90 -11.57
C THR A 287 -3.57 21.19 -12.34
N ASN A 288 -4.48 21.64 -13.23
CA ASN A 288 -4.25 22.79 -14.12
C ASN A 288 -2.89 22.73 -14.87
N ASN A 289 -2.41 21.52 -15.20
CA ASN A 289 -1.08 21.29 -15.80
C ASN A 289 0.13 21.87 -15.04
N ASN A 290 -0.04 22.32 -13.79
CA ASN A 290 1.02 22.93 -12.99
C ASN A 290 1.78 21.91 -12.14
N LYS A 291 2.94 22.30 -11.59
CA LYS A 291 3.55 21.60 -10.44
C LYS A 291 2.58 21.70 -9.26
N LEU A 292 2.41 20.62 -8.48
CA LEU A 292 1.53 20.55 -7.30
C LEU A 292 1.64 21.86 -6.52
N PRO A 293 0.54 22.64 -6.40
CA PRO A 293 0.60 23.88 -5.66
C PRO A 293 0.99 23.52 -4.23
N LYS A 294 2.00 24.19 -3.70
CA LYS A 294 2.40 23.95 -2.32
C LYS A 294 1.29 24.50 -1.43
N LEU A 295 0.97 23.79 -0.37
CA LEU A 295 0.14 24.31 0.72
C LEU A 295 0.62 25.76 1.00
N PRO A 296 -0.26 26.78 0.91
CA PRO A 296 0.16 28.18 0.95
C PRO A 296 0.53 28.65 2.36
N LEU A 297 0.76 27.72 3.28
CA LEU A 297 1.15 27.97 4.66
C LEU A 297 2.12 26.89 5.16
N ASN A 298 2.85 27.23 6.20
CA ASN A 298 3.75 26.33 6.91
C ASN A 298 3.46 26.32 8.42
N GLY A 299 4.22 25.53 9.18
CA GLY A 299 4.01 25.42 10.63
C GLY A 299 4.20 26.74 11.39
N LYS A 300 5.09 27.64 10.93
CA LYS A 300 5.28 28.97 11.53
C LYS A 300 4.05 29.84 11.37
N ASP A 301 3.38 29.75 10.22
CA ASP A 301 2.15 30.48 9.97
C ASP A 301 1.03 30.06 10.91
N ILE A 302 0.87 28.75 11.13
CA ILE A 302 -0.10 28.18 12.07
C ILE A 302 0.22 28.64 13.50
N MET A 303 1.49 28.54 13.91
CA MET A 303 1.93 28.96 15.24
C MET A 303 1.65 30.43 15.50
N LEU A 304 1.99 31.30 14.55
CA LEU A 304 1.81 32.75 14.66
C LEU A 304 0.33 33.14 14.69
N TYR A 305 -0.48 32.55 13.79
CA TYR A 305 -1.90 32.88 13.67
C TYR A 305 -2.73 32.40 14.86
N LEU A 306 -2.50 31.16 15.30
CA LEU A 306 -3.26 30.54 16.40
C LEU A 306 -2.63 30.78 17.77
N ARG A 307 -1.48 31.46 17.83
CA ARG A 307 -0.71 31.74 19.05
C ARG A 307 -0.39 30.45 19.83
N ILE A 308 0.07 29.42 19.14
CA ILE A 308 0.49 28.14 19.72
C ILE A 308 2.01 27.96 19.60
N SER A 309 2.62 27.36 20.62
CA SER A 309 4.05 27.01 20.61
C SER A 309 4.32 25.77 19.76
N GLN A 310 5.59 25.55 19.42
CA GLN A 310 6.00 24.36 18.66
C GLN A 310 5.76 23.09 19.48
N ASN A 311 4.83 22.26 19.01
CA ASN A 311 4.43 21.01 19.65
C ASN A 311 3.81 20.05 18.60
N PRO A 312 3.49 18.79 18.95
CA PRO A 312 2.87 17.84 18.03
C PRO A 312 1.55 18.32 17.39
N GLU A 313 0.84 19.22 18.08
CA GLU A 313 -0.43 19.81 17.63
C GLU A 313 -0.27 20.64 16.36
N VAL A 314 0.85 21.37 16.21
CA VAL A 314 1.18 22.08 14.95
C VAL A 314 1.24 21.12 13.77
N GLY A 315 1.78 19.91 13.98
CA GLY A 315 1.82 18.86 12.96
C GLY A 315 0.44 18.33 12.59
N ARG A 316 -0.44 18.16 13.59
CA ARG A 316 -1.85 17.77 13.39
C ARG A 316 -2.60 18.84 12.59
N LEU A 317 -2.50 20.10 13.00
CA LEU A 317 -3.14 21.24 12.33
C LEU A 317 -2.60 21.46 10.92
N LYS A 318 -1.31 21.22 10.69
CA LYS A 318 -0.75 21.24 9.34
C LYS A 318 -1.38 20.18 8.44
N LYS A 319 -1.54 18.94 8.93
CA LYS A 319 -2.25 17.89 8.17
C LYS A 319 -3.70 18.27 7.89
N LYS A 320 -4.37 18.90 8.86
CA LYS A 320 -5.74 19.39 8.68
C LYS A 320 -5.83 20.52 7.65
N ALA A 321 -4.89 21.46 7.69
CA ALA A 321 -4.73 22.50 6.69
C ALA A 321 -4.58 21.92 5.27
N GLU A 322 -3.81 20.83 5.15
CA GLU A 322 -3.67 20.10 3.90
C GLU A 322 -4.98 19.45 3.45
N GLU A 323 -5.78 18.89 4.35
CA GLU A 323 -7.10 18.33 3.99
C GLU A 323 -8.07 19.41 3.49
N ILE A 324 -8.10 20.57 4.16
CA ILE A 324 -8.91 21.73 3.75
C ILE A 324 -8.44 22.22 2.38
N TRP A 325 -7.13 22.37 2.19
CA TRP A 325 -6.55 22.83 0.93
C TRP A 325 -6.81 21.84 -0.23
N LEU A 326 -6.81 20.53 0.03
CA LEU A 326 -7.18 19.53 -0.98
C LEU A 326 -8.66 19.61 -1.39
N GLU A 327 -9.53 20.05 -0.48
CA GLU A 327 -10.95 20.32 -0.77
C GLU A 327 -11.10 21.63 -1.56
N HIS A 328 -10.41 22.67 -1.11
CA HIS A 328 -10.49 24.03 -1.62
C HIS A 328 -9.12 24.56 -2.07
N PRO A 329 -8.62 24.11 -3.24
CA PRO A 329 -7.26 24.44 -3.69
C PRO A 329 -7.03 25.93 -3.98
N ASP A 330 -8.10 26.67 -4.29
CA ASP A 330 -8.06 28.11 -4.58
C ASP A 330 -8.04 28.98 -3.30
N TRP A 331 -8.15 28.37 -2.12
CA TRP A 331 -8.09 29.12 -0.88
C TRP A 331 -6.66 29.54 -0.57
N GLY A 332 -6.49 30.86 -0.40
CA GLY A 332 -5.25 31.43 0.11
C GLY A 332 -5.03 31.11 1.59
N LYS A 333 -3.80 31.40 2.04
CA LYS A 333 -3.31 31.21 3.41
C LYS A 333 -4.31 31.64 4.49
N GLU A 334 -4.85 32.85 4.40
CA GLU A 334 -5.73 33.43 5.42
C GLU A 334 -7.04 32.66 5.58
N LYS A 335 -7.67 32.25 4.47
CA LYS A 335 -8.92 31.47 4.52
C LYS A 335 -8.71 30.12 5.20
N ILE A 336 -7.61 29.44 4.90
CA ILE A 336 -7.28 28.15 5.53
C ILE A 336 -7.01 28.35 7.03
N LEU A 337 -6.26 29.38 7.41
CA LEU A 337 -5.98 29.68 8.81
C LEU A 337 -7.24 30.04 9.62
N ASN A 338 -8.18 30.77 9.00
CA ASN A 338 -9.49 31.05 9.60
C ASN A 338 -10.30 29.78 9.83
N GLN A 339 -10.36 28.89 8.83
CA GLN A 339 -11.05 27.62 8.97
C GLN A 339 -10.45 26.77 10.10
N LEU A 340 -9.11 26.70 10.19
CA LEU A 340 -8.44 26.00 11.30
C LEU A 340 -8.77 26.62 12.66
N LYS A 341 -8.87 27.95 12.75
CA LYS A 341 -9.20 28.64 14.00
C LYS A 341 -10.61 28.28 14.48
N GLU A 342 -11.59 28.24 13.57
CA GLU A 342 -12.95 27.83 13.90
C GLU A 342 -13.01 26.36 14.31
N GLU A 343 -12.30 25.46 13.62
CA GLU A 343 -12.22 24.05 14.02
C GLU A 343 -11.59 23.87 15.41
N VAL A 344 -10.49 24.56 15.72
CA VAL A 344 -9.85 24.51 17.05
C VAL A 344 -10.78 25.08 18.13
N LYS A 345 -11.56 26.12 17.81
CA LYS A 345 -12.56 26.69 18.73
C LYS A 345 -13.66 25.66 19.02
N MET A 346 -14.16 24.99 17.99
CA MET A 346 -15.15 23.92 18.10
C MET A 346 -14.63 22.73 18.92
N GLU A 347 -13.42 22.24 18.65
CA GLU A 347 -12.81 21.14 19.41
C GLU A 347 -12.63 21.47 20.90
N LYS A 348 -12.27 22.73 21.23
CA LYS A 348 -12.19 23.19 22.62
C LYS A 348 -13.57 23.25 23.29
N GLN A 349 -14.61 23.60 22.54
CA GLN A 349 -15.98 23.61 23.03
C GLN A 349 -16.49 22.18 23.25
N GLU A 350 -16.28 21.27 22.31
CA GLU A 350 -16.58 19.85 22.43
C GLU A 350 -15.85 19.22 23.62
N SER A 351 -14.57 19.53 23.83
CA SER A 351 -13.80 19.05 24.99
C SER A 351 -14.34 19.56 26.33
N LYS A 352 -14.80 20.82 26.40
CA LYS A 352 -15.47 21.37 27.59
C LYS A 352 -16.80 20.67 27.88
N ILE A 353 -17.58 20.40 26.83
CA ILE A 353 -18.86 19.68 26.94
C ILE A 353 -18.61 18.25 27.43
N ALA A 354 -17.65 17.54 26.82
CA ALA A 354 -17.26 16.20 27.23
C ALA A 354 -16.80 16.15 28.70
N LYS A 355 -16.04 17.16 29.16
CA LYS A 355 -15.64 17.27 30.57
C LYS A 355 -16.84 17.49 31.50
N LYS A 356 -17.77 18.39 31.16
CA LYS A 356 -19.00 18.59 31.95
C LYS A 356 -19.85 17.33 32.05
N VAL A 357 -20.01 16.61 30.94
CA VAL A 357 -20.72 15.33 30.90
C VAL A 357 -20.00 14.28 31.76
N HIS A 358 -18.67 14.20 31.67
CA HIS A 358 -17.86 13.31 32.52
C HIS A 358 -18.04 13.62 34.00
N ASP A 359 -17.90 14.88 34.41
CA ASP A 359 -18.05 15.31 35.80
C ASP A 359 -19.46 15.01 36.35
N ALA A 360 -20.49 15.16 35.50
CA ALA A 360 -21.88 14.82 35.86
C ALA A 360 -22.11 13.31 36.04
N VAL A 361 -21.54 12.49 35.16
CA VAL A 361 -21.58 11.02 35.29
C VAL A 361 -20.87 10.59 36.56
N VAL A 362 -19.67 11.11 36.82
CA VAL A 362 -18.90 10.80 38.03
C VAL A 362 -19.69 11.19 39.27
N LYS A 363 -20.29 12.39 39.30
CA LYS A 363 -21.11 12.84 40.42
C LYS A 363 -22.31 11.92 40.65
N ALA A 364 -23.06 11.60 39.58
CA ALA A 364 -24.24 10.75 39.68
C ALA A 364 -23.94 9.36 40.24
N ILE A 365 -22.81 8.76 39.83
CA ILE A 365 -22.34 7.48 40.35
C ILE A 365 -22.02 7.56 41.85
N HIS A 366 -21.35 8.62 42.31
CA HIS A 366 -21.00 8.78 43.73
C HIS A 366 -22.22 9.06 44.61
N THR A 367 -23.26 9.72 44.09
CA THR A 367 -24.45 10.09 44.86
C THR A 367 -25.61 9.11 44.71
N GLY A 368 -25.45 8.05 43.91
CA GLY A 368 -26.52 7.11 43.59
C GLY A 368 -27.65 7.69 42.73
N GLU A 369 -27.40 8.80 42.04
CA GLU A 369 -28.37 9.44 41.13
C GLU A 369 -28.43 8.69 39.79
N ASP A 370 -29.59 8.72 39.12
CA ASP A 370 -29.74 8.18 37.78
C ASP A 370 -28.79 8.89 36.79
N VAL A 371 -27.80 8.15 36.29
CA VAL A 371 -26.76 8.64 35.37
C VAL A 371 -27.36 9.18 34.07
N GLY A 372 -28.44 8.55 33.57
CA GLY A 372 -29.13 9.00 32.36
C GLY A 372 -29.79 10.37 32.55
N LYS A 373 -30.41 10.58 33.71
CA LYS A 373 -31.00 11.87 34.11
C LYS A 373 -29.94 12.95 34.29
N ALA A 374 -28.82 12.64 34.94
CA ALA A 374 -27.71 13.57 35.14
C ALA A 374 -27.08 14.02 33.82
N VAL A 375 -26.83 13.09 32.90
CA VAL A 375 -26.32 13.40 31.55
C VAL A 375 -27.32 14.24 30.76
N LYS A 376 -28.61 13.87 30.79
CA LYS A 376 -29.67 14.61 30.10
C LYS A 376 -29.80 16.05 30.61
N ASN A 377 -29.68 16.27 31.91
CA ASN A 377 -29.73 17.60 32.52
C ASN A 377 -28.56 18.48 32.05
N VAL A 378 -27.33 17.95 32.07
CA VAL A 378 -26.15 18.68 31.58
C VAL A 378 -26.24 18.98 30.08
N VAL A 379 -26.72 18.03 29.29
CA VAL A 379 -26.95 18.25 27.85
C VAL A 379 -28.02 19.33 27.64
N THR A 380 -29.11 19.31 28.41
CA THR A 380 -30.19 20.30 28.31
C THR A 380 -29.73 21.70 28.74
N GLU A 381 -28.92 21.81 29.79
CA GLU A 381 -28.32 23.05 30.28
C GLU A 381 -27.33 23.65 29.27
N ILE A 382 -26.52 22.81 28.62
CA ILE A 382 -25.59 23.22 27.57
C ILE A 382 -26.35 23.69 26.33
N ILE A 383 -27.43 23.01 25.98
CA ILE A 383 -28.32 23.38 24.87
C ILE A 383 -29.05 24.70 25.14
N SER A 384 -29.42 25.00 26.38
CA SER A 384 -30.14 26.24 26.74
C SER A 384 -29.21 27.46 26.93
N THR A 385 -27.93 27.25 27.25
CA THR A 385 -26.94 28.32 27.44
C THR A 385 -26.13 28.66 26.18
N SER A 386 -26.16 27.79 25.16
CA SER A 386 -25.58 28.07 23.85
C SER A 386 -26.40 29.12 23.12
N LYS A 387 -25.85 30.34 22.96
CA LYS A 387 -26.46 31.41 22.16
C LYS A 387 -26.42 31.14 20.64
N ASP A 388 -25.77 30.07 20.19
CA ASP A 388 -25.65 29.72 18.77
C ASP A 388 -26.86 28.88 18.30
N GLU A 389 -27.67 29.46 17.43
CA GLU A 389 -28.89 28.90 16.83
C GLU A 389 -28.66 27.76 15.80
N GLU A 390 -27.44 27.27 15.62
CA GLU A 390 -27.19 26.24 14.59
C GLU A 390 -27.58 24.82 15.04
N LEU A 391 -28.55 24.23 14.32
CA LEU A 391 -29.02 22.84 14.44
C LEU A 391 -27.91 21.79 14.55
N ASN A 392 -26.75 22.03 13.93
CA ASN A 392 -25.62 21.11 13.84
C ASN A 392 -24.95 20.84 15.20
N THR A 393 -25.02 21.79 16.14
CA THR A 393 -24.43 21.66 17.48
C THR A 393 -25.27 20.76 18.38
N LYS A 394 -26.61 20.87 18.31
CA LYS A 394 -27.52 20.03 19.10
C LYS A 394 -27.43 18.56 18.72
N GLU A 395 -27.41 18.28 17.42
CA GLU A 395 -27.36 16.91 16.89
C GLU A 395 -26.02 16.22 17.23
N LYS A 396 -24.90 16.95 17.14
CA LYS A 396 -23.57 16.46 17.55
C LYS A 396 -23.41 16.30 19.06
N VAL A 397 -23.94 17.22 19.86
CA VAL A 397 -23.93 17.11 21.34
C VAL A 397 -24.76 15.91 21.79
N SER A 398 -25.91 15.67 21.18
CA SER A 398 -26.73 14.49 21.48
C SER A 398 -26.01 13.19 21.10
N LYS A 399 -25.29 13.18 19.97
CA LYS A 399 -24.50 12.03 19.50
C LYS A 399 -23.32 11.71 20.43
N LEU A 400 -22.57 12.73 20.84
CA LEU A 400 -21.45 12.59 21.79
C LEU A 400 -21.92 12.12 23.18
N ALA A 401 -23.07 12.61 23.65
CA ALA A 401 -23.66 12.16 24.92
C ALA A 401 -24.08 10.68 24.86
N ASN A 402 -24.63 10.24 23.72
CA ASN A 402 -25.03 8.85 23.50
C ASN A 402 -23.81 7.91 23.43
N GLU A 403 -22.73 8.30 22.75
CA GLU A 403 -21.48 7.53 22.69
C GLU A 403 -20.78 7.43 24.05
N ALA A 404 -20.78 8.51 24.84
CA ALA A 404 -20.23 8.51 26.20
C ALA A 404 -21.03 7.60 27.15
N LEU A 405 -22.37 7.59 27.04
CA LEU A 405 -23.24 6.72 27.82
C LEU A 405 -23.05 5.24 27.43
N GLN A 406 -22.85 4.95 26.15
CA GLN A 406 -22.58 3.60 25.67
C GLN A 406 -21.22 3.08 26.16
N GLY A 407 -20.16 3.92 26.11
CA GLY A 407 -18.86 3.56 26.66
C GLY A 407 -18.87 3.33 28.18
N ALA A 408 -19.69 4.08 28.93
CA ALA A 408 -19.88 3.86 30.36
C ALA A 408 -20.59 2.52 30.66
N LYS A 409 -21.59 2.15 29.85
CA LYS A 409 -22.30 0.86 29.93
C LYS A 409 -21.38 -0.31 29.60
N GLU A 410 -20.65 -0.25 28.50
CA GLU A 410 -19.71 -1.31 28.07
C GLU A 410 -18.55 -1.51 29.05
N GLY A 411 -18.09 -0.43 29.69
CA GLY A 411 -17.09 -0.49 30.77
C GLY A 411 -17.63 -1.19 32.03
N TYR A 412 -18.89 -0.97 32.37
CA TYR A 412 -19.54 -1.60 33.54
C TYR A 412 -19.71 -3.11 33.35
N THR A 413 -20.01 -3.56 32.13
CA THR A 413 -20.19 -5.00 31.84
C THR A 413 -18.89 -5.81 31.79
N LYS A 414 -17.73 -5.17 31.59
CA LYS A 414 -16.41 -5.82 31.42
C LYS A 414 -15.46 -5.71 32.62
N ALA A 415 -15.85 -5.03 33.69
CA ALA A 415 -14.97 -4.70 34.80
C ALA A 415 -15.44 -5.38 36.11
N GLN A 416 -14.73 -6.41 36.56
CA GLN A 416 -14.64 -6.80 37.98
C GLN A 416 -13.39 -6.18 38.64
N PRO A 417 -13.32 -4.84 38.82
CA PRO A 417 -12.57 -4.34 39.97
C PRO A 417 -13.28 -3.19 40.69
N SER A 418 -12.76 -2.86 41.87
CA SER A 418 -13.27 -1.80 42.74
C SER A 418 -13.51 -0.46 42.00
N LEU A 419 -14.54 0.26 42.45
CA LEU A 419 -15.07 1.51 41.87
C LEU A 419 -13.97 2.54 41.50
N GLU A 420 -12.89 2.62 42.27
CA GLU A 420 -11.75 3.52 42.04
C GLU A 420 -10.94 3.20 40.77
N GLU A 421 -10.70 1.91 40.50
CA GLU A 421 -9.94 1.45 39.34
C GLU A 421 -10.77 1.56 38.05
N PHE A 422 -12.08 1.32 38.17
CA PHE A 422 -13.07 1.58 37.13
C PHE A 422 -13.11 3.08 36.74
N LEU A 423 -13.16 4.00 37.72
CA LEU A 423 -13.19 5.44 37.46
C LEU A 423 -11.92 5.95 36.75
N LYS A 424 -10.74 5.44 37.13
CA LYS A 424 -9.44 5.82 36.53
C LYS A 424 -9.30 5.32 35.08
N LYS A 425 -9.78 4.10 34.80
CA LYS A 425 -9.73 3.47 33.47
C LYS A 425 -10.77 4.03 32.51
N THR A 426 -11.97 4.31 33.02
CA THR A 426 -13.07 4.95 32.28
C THR A 426 -12.74 6.39 31.90
N SER A 427 -12.07 7.15 32.78
CA SER A 427 -11.56 8.50 32.47
C SER A 427 -10.56 8.50 31.30
N LYS A 428 -9.62 7.54 31.29
CA LYS A 428 -8.64 7.39 30.21
C LYS A 428 -9.28 6.95 28.89
N ASN A 429 -10.20 5.98 28.95
CA ASN A 429 -10.90 5.45 27.77
C ASN A 429 -11.88 6.45 27.15
N ILE A 430 -12.63 7.23 27.94
CA ILE A 430 -13.52 8.29 27.41
C ILE A 430 -12.69 9.34 26.66
N SER A 431 -11.56 9.75 27.23
CA SER A 431 -10.63 10.70 26.61
C SER A 431 -9.99 10.16 25.32
N GLU A 432 -9.66 8.86 25.25
CA GLU A 432 -9.10 8.21 24.06
C GLU A 432 -10.17 7.91 22.99
N THR A 433 -11.36 7.46 23.36
CA THR A 433 -12.49 7.19 22.46
C THR A 433 -12.98 8.47 21.77
N LEU A 434 -13.08 9.58 22.50
CA LEU A 434 -13.41 10.90 21.94
C LEU A 434 -12.33 11.41 20.96
N LYS A 435 -11.05 11.10 21.21
CA LYS A 435 -9.94 11.43 20.29
C LYS A 435 -9.92 10.58 19.03
N THR A 436 -10.44 9.36 19.09
CA THR A 436 -10.26 8.35 18.03
C THR A 436 -11.45 8.26 17.08
N ASN A 437 -12.67 8.52 17.55
CA ASN A 437 -13.92 8.24 16.80
C ASN A 437 -14.61 9.45 16.15
N LEU A 438 -14.04 10.66 16.28
CA LEU A 438 -14.49 11.89 15.60
C LEU A 438 -14.76 11.76 14.08
N PRO A 439 -14.14 10.83 13.31
CA PRO A 439 -14.40 10.71 11.86
C PRO A 439 -15.40 9.62 11.39
N LYS A 440 -15.97 8.75 12.24
CA LYS A 440 -16.65 7.53 11.74
C LYS A 440 -17.96 7.17 12.45
N VAL A 441 -19.00 7.97 12.23
CA VAL A 441 -20.30 7.61 12.80
C VAL A 441 -21.41 7.78 11.78
N THR A 442 -21.73 6.66 11.15
CA THR A 442 -23.04 6.40 10.53
C THR A 442 -23.28 4.88 10.55
N GLN A 443 -24.48 4.48 10.99
CA GLN A 443 -25.12 3.16 10.77
C GLN A 443 -25.09 2.09 11.89
N PHE A 444 -25.35 2.43 13.16
CA PHE A 444 -25.72 1.38 14.15
C PHE A 444 -26.69 1.85 15.27
N THR A 445 -27.48 2.89 15.03
CA THR A 445 -28.18 3.63 16.09
C THR A 445 -29.67 3.34 16.25
N LYS A 446 -30.26 2.29 15.65
CA LYS A 446 -31.72 2.07 15.74
C LYS A 446 -32.13 0.81 16.52
N GLU A 447 -31.54 -0.34 16.21
CA GLU A 447 -31.97 -1.63 16.82
C GLU A 447 -31.44 -1.83 18.25
N PHE A 448 -30.36 -1.14 18.62
CA PHE A 448 -29.77 -1.24 19.96
C PHE A 448 -30.50 -0.39 21.03
N PHE A 449 -31.29 0.61 20.61
CA PHE A 449 -31.98 1.53 21.52
C PHE A 449 -33.26 0.95 22.12
N GLU A 450 -33.89 -0.02 21.46
CA GLU A 450 -35.14 -0.63 21.94
C GLU A 450 -34.87 -1.64 23.08
N GLY A 451 -33.80 -2.43 23.00
CA GLY A 451 -33.47 -3.41 24.05
C GLY A 451 -32.94 -2.83 25.37
N LEU A 452 -32.45 -1.58 25.36
CA LEU A 452 -31.86 -0.93 26.55
C LEU A 452 -32.88 -0.21 27.44
N VAL A 453 -34.08 0.08 26.92
CA VAL A 453 -35.19 0.67 27.67
C VAL A 453 -35.95 -0.40 28.46
N GLU A 454 -35.92 -1.65 27.99
CA GLU A 454 -36.59 -2.79 28.62
C GLU A 454 -35.81 -3.30 29.83
N GLY A 455 -34.50 -3.55 29.71
CA GLY A 455 -33.67 -4.01 30.84
C GLY A 455 -33.48 -2.98 31.97
N ALA A 456 -33.74 -1.70 31.73
CA ALA A 456 -33.72 -0.67 32.78
C ALA A 456 -35.02 -0.65 33.62
N LYS A 457 -36.13 -1.20 33.12
CA LYS A 457 -37.37 -1.32 33.87
C LYS A 457 -37.29 -2.44 34.91
N ASP A 458 -36.67 -3.55 34.55
CA ASP A 458 -36.55 -4.73 35.44
C ASP A 458 -35.71 -4.43 36.69
N VAL A 459 -34.61 -3.69 36.54
CA VAL A 459 -33.74 -3.28 37.66
C VAL A 459 -34.42 -2.24 38.58
N ILE A 460 -35.37 -1.46 38.04
CA ILE A 460 -36.16 -0.51 38.83
C ILE A 460 -37.28 -1.23 39.61
N GLU A 461 -37.80 -2.34 39.09
CA GLU A 461 -38.74 -3.20 39.83
C GLU A 461 -38.05 -4.01 40.94
N GLU A 462 -36.87 -4.60 40.68
CA GLU A 462 -36.10 -5.32 41.72
C GLU A 462 -35.72 -4.42 42.91
N LYS A 463 -35.36 -3.15 42.65
CA LYS A 463 -35.06 -2.18 43.72
C LYS A 463 -36.30 -1.67 44.46
N LYS A 464 -37.49 -1.76 43.86
CA LYS A 464 -38.76 -1.42 44.53
C LYS A 464 -39.24 -2.57 45.41
N GLU A 465 -38.93 -3.81 45.07
CA GLU A 465 -39.24 -4.99 45.89
C GLU A 465 -38.29 -5.12 47.09
N ALA A 466 -36.98 -4.90 46.92
CA ALA A 466 -36.02 -4.90 48.02
C ALA A 466 -36.34 -3.84 49.10
N LYS A 467 -36.89 -2.69 48.70
CA LYS A 467 -37.29 -1.62 49.63
C LYS A 467 -38.60 -1.91 50.37
N LYS A 468 -39.48 -2.75 49.80
CA LYS A 468 -40.71 -3.23 50.46
C LYS A 468 -40.45 -4.34 51.48
N GLU A 469 -39.33 -5.06 51.37
CA GLU A 469 -38.92 -6.07 52.35
C GLU A 469 -38.21 -5.42 53.56
N GLU A 470 -37.47 -4.33 53.38
CA GLU A 470 -36.91 -3.54 54.48
C GLU A 470 -38.00 -2.88 55.35
N ASP A 471 -39.02 -2.24 54.73
CA ASP A 471 -40.13 -1.59 55.45
C ASP A 471 -41.06 -2.57 56.20
N LYS A 472 -41.03 -3.88 55.89
CA LYS A 472 -41.79 -4.93 56.61
C LYS A 472 -41.04 -5.54 57.79
N SER A 473 -39.78 -5.16 57.99
CA SER A 473 -38.94 -5.66 59.09
C SER A 473 -38.82 -4.68 60.27
N GLU A 474 -39.39 -3.47 60.14
CA GLU A 474 -39.41 -2.42 61.18
C GLU A 474 -40.83 -2.05 61.70
N GLU A 475 -41.89 -2.76 61.29
CA GLU A 475 -43.24 -2.77 61.93
C GLU A 475 -43.48 -4.12 62.63
#